data_AF-A0A2V8N399-F1
#
_entry.id   AF-A0A2V8N399-F1
#
_cell.length_a   1.000
_cell.length_b   1.000
_cell.length_c   1.000
_cell.angle_alpha   90.00
_cell.angle_beta   90.00
_cell.angle_gamma   90.00
#
_symmetry.space_group_name_H-M   'P 1'
#
loop_
_entity.id
_entity.type
_entity.pdbx_description
1 polymer ?
#
loop_
_entity_poly.entity_id
_entity_poly.type
_entity_poly.pdbx_seq_one_letter_code
_entity_poly.pdbx_strand_id
1 'polypeptide(L)'
;MNGLTTNHQCIEDVAAYLDGELDDAALEVFEGHVKTCAGCAQELRTQRQLLCTLNRAFEESGAFELPQDFARLVATHAESDVTGLRGRGERRRAFKVCAVLALLSFALLGAASRATVFQPARSSLRVAESLFDLAWKTIYDAGTGASVIVRLVVRAIALSPNGLGLFLILTFTIAISLLPRLIASYHRAQIIEEEF
;
A
#
# COMPACT_ATOMS: atom_id res chain seq x y z
N MET A 1 18.49 -1.73 41.47
CA MET A 1 17.97 -3.01 40.93
C MET A 1 17.78 -2.79 39.44
N ASN A 2 18.59 -3.42 38.58
CA ASN A 2 18.38 -3.61 37.13
C ASN A 2 19.57 -4.45 36.60
N GLY A 3 19.50 -5.77 36.77
CA GLY A 3 20.63 -6.68 36.52
C GLY A 3 20.24 -7.99 35.85
N LEU A 4 19.19 -8.00 35.02
CA LEU A 4 18.67 -9.25 34.43
C LEU A 4 18.35 -9.20 32.92
N THR A 5 18.77 -8.16 32.18
CA THR A 5 18.59 -8.10 30.69
C THR A 5 19.90 -8.05 29.90
N THR A 6 21.06 -8.22 30.54
CA THR A 6 22.37 -7.86 29.96
C THR A 6 23.11 -8.99 29.24
N ASN A 7 22.52 -10.16 29.00
CA ASN A 7 23.25 -11.25 28.32
C ASN A 7 22.72 -11.53 26.89
N HIS A 8 21.42 -11.36 26.66
CA HIS A 8 20.84 -11.56 25.33
C HIS A 8 21.11 -10.36 24.41
N GLN A 9 20.89 -9.14 24.92
CA GLN A 9 21.13 -7.89 24.22
C GLN A 9 22.58 -7.78 23.71
N CYS A 10 23.54 -8.25 24.51
CA CYS A 10 24.96 -8.17 24.19
C CYS A 10 25.38 -9.03 22.98
N ILE A 11 24.68 -10.11 22.66
CA ILE A 11 24.99 -10.96 21.51
C ILE A 11 24.47 -10.32 20.23
N GLU A 12 23.27 -9.74 20.29
CA GLU A 12 22.64 -9.01 19.19
C GLU A 12 23.44 -7.76 18.84
N ASP A 13 23.90 -7.01 19.85
CA ASP A 13 24.72 -5.81 19.65
C ASP A 13 26.10 -6.15 19.02
N VAL A 14 26.69 -7.31 19.36
CA VAL A 14 27.94 -7.78 18.74
C VAL A 14 27.74 -8.10 17.26
N ALA A 15 26.65 -8.77 16.90
CA ALA A 15 26.33 -9.09 15.51
C ALA A 15 26.05 -7.82 14.69
N ALA A 16 25.18 -6.93 15.20
CA ALA A 16 24.87 -5.65 14.57
C ALA A 16 26.11 -4.77 14.39
N TYR A 17 27.05 -4.79 15.35
CA TYR A 17 28.34 -4.10 15.23
C TYR A 17 29.22 -4.69 14.11
N LEU A 18 29.23 -6.01 13.92
CA LEU A 18 30.00 -6.66 12.86
C LEU A 18 29.41 -6.45 11.47
N ASP A 19 28.09 -6.40 11.37
CA ASP A 19 27.37 -6.16 10.12
C ASP A 19 27.30 -4.66 9.75
N GLY A 20 27.69 -3.77 10.68
CA GLY A 20 27.68 -2.32 10.47
C GLY A 20 26.27 -1.71 10.52
N GLU A 21 25.33 -2.37 11.20
CA GLU A 21 23.93 -1.96 11.30
C GLU A 21 23.65 -1.02 12.49
N LEU A 22 24.65 -0.75 13.34
CA LEU A 22 24.53 0.19 14.46
C LEU A 22 24.60 1.65 13.96
N ASP A 23 23.70 2.48 14.49
CA ASP A 23 23.78 3.93 14.31
C ASP A 23 24.92 4.55 15.14
N ASP A 24 25.30 5.79 14.83
CA ASP A 24 26.46 6.45 15.45
C ASP A 24 26.35 6.52 16.99
N ALA A 25 25.14 6.69 17.52
CA ALA A 25 24.90 6.78 18.96
C ALA A 25 25.02 5.40 19.65
N ALA A 26 24.46 4.34 19.05
CA ALA A 26 24.59 2.98 19.56
C ALA A 26 26.02 2.46 19.44
N LEU A 27 26.75 2.87 18.40
CA LEU A 27 28.15 2.53 18.18
C LEU A 27 29.03 3.00 19.34
N GLU A 28 28.95 4.28 19.73
CA GLU A 28 29.73 4.82 20.85
C GLU A 28 29.43 4.11 22.17
N VAL A 29 28.15 3.82 22.44
CA VAL A 29 27.71 3.10 23.64
C VAL A 29 28.27 1.68 23.65
N PHE A 30 28.18 0.97 22.53
CA PHE A 30 28.69 -0.39 22.40
C PHE A 30 30.21 -0.46 22.54
N GLU A 31 30.95 0.46 21.93
CA GLU A 31 32.41 0.54 22.08
C GLU A 31 32.85 0.83 23.51
N GLY A 32 32.09 1.67 24.22
CA GLY A 32 32.27 1.88 25.66
C GLY A 32 32.00 0.61 26.47
N HIS A 33 30.93 -0.11 26.14
CA HIS A 33 30.55 -1.36 26.81
C HIS A 33 31.60 -2.47 26.59
N VAL A 34 32.06 -2.70 25.36
CA VAL A 34 33.07 -3.72 25.03
C VAL A 34 34.39 -3.51 25.77
N LYS A 35 34.78 -2.26 26.04
CA LYS A 35 36.00 -1.96 26.83
C LYS A 35 35.90 -2.41 28.28
N THR A 36 34.69 -2.53 28.82
CA THR A 36 34.44 -2.88 30.23
C THR A 36 33.93 -4.29 30.43
N CYS A 37 33.26 -4.87 29.43
CA CYS A 37 32.67 -6.21 29.49
C CYS A 37 33.56 -7.25 28.79
N ALA A 38 34.23 -8.09 29.58
CA ALA A 38 35.07 -9.17 29.06
C ALA A 38 34.29 -10.22 28.24
N GLY A 39 33.00 -10.43 28.55
CA GLY A 39 32.14 -11.35 27.81
C GLY A 39 31.90 -10.89 26.37
N CYS A 40 31.48 -9.63 26.20
CA CYS A 40 31.24 -9.04 24.88
C CYS A 40 32.53 -8.90 24.07
N ALA A 41 33.64 -8.56 24.71
CA ALA A 41 34.95 -8.53 24.06
C ALA A 41 35.38 -9.92 23.57
N GLN A 42 35.07 -10.99 24.33
CA GLN A 42 35.38 -12.35 23.93
C GLN A 42 34.48 -12.81 22.78
N GLU A 43 33.18 -12.53 22.85
CA GLU A 43 32.23 -12.89 21.78
C GLU A 43 32.58 -12.20 20.45
N LEU A 44 32.88 -10.89 20.51
CA LEU A 44 33.33 -10.13 19.34
C LEU A 44 34.60 -10.73 18.70
N ARG A 45 35.55 -11.21 19.51
CA ARG A 45 36.75 -11.90 18.99
C ARG A 45 36.40 -13.23 18.34
N THR A 46 35.55 -14.03 18.97
CA THR A 46 35.12 -15.34 18.45
C THR A 46 34.46 -15.19 17.09
N GLN A 47 33.50 -14.27 16.96
CA GLN A 47 32.79 -14.04 15.71
C GLN A 47 33.71 -13.46 14.61
N ARG A 48 34.60 -12.52 14.95
CA ARG A 48 35.63 -12.02 14.01
C ARG A 48 36.56 -13.13 13.53
N GLN A 49 37.00 -14.00 14.43
CA GLN A 49 37.88 -15.10 14.07
C GLN A 49 37.18 -16.09 13.13
N LEU A 50 35.89 -16.35 13.34
CA LEU A 50 35.07 -17.16 12.44
C LEU A 50 34.97 -16.51 11.06
N LEU A 51 34.67 -15.21 10.98
CA LEU A 51 34.61 -14.46 9.71
C LEU A 51 35.96 -14.48 8.98
N CYS A 52 37.07 -14.27 9.68
CA CYS A 52 38.41 -14.35 9.08
C CYS A 52 38.72 -15.77 8.56
N THR A 53 38.30 -16.81 9.30
CA THR A 53 38.51 -18.21 8.89
C THR A 53 37.68 -18.54 7.65
N LEU A 54 36.42 -18.09 7.60
CA LEU A 54 35.55 -18.23 6.43
C LEU A 54 36.13 -17.48 5.23
N ASN A 55 36.53 -16.22 5.42
CA ASN A 55 37.12 -15.42 4.35
C ASN A 55 38.36 -16.11 3.77
N ARG A 56 39.25 -16.60 4.65
CA ARG A 56 40.42 -17.37 4.23
C ARG A 56 40.05 -18.67 3.50
N ALA A 57 39.06 -19.41 3.99
CA ALA A 57 38.59 -20.63 3.34
C ALA A 57 38.03 -20.34 1.93
N PHE A 58 37.32 -19.22 1.75
CA PHE A 58 36.83 -18.79 0.44
C PHE A 58 37.96 -18.31 -0.49
N GLU A 59 38.95 -17.58 0.03
CA GLU A 59 40.15 -17.20 -0.74
C GLU A 59 40.97 -18.42 -1.18
N GLU A 60 41.15 -19.41 -0.30
CA GLU A 60 41.87 -20.67 -0.60
C GLU A 60 41.08 -21.58 -1.56
N SER A 61 39.75 -21.47 -1.59
CA SER A 61 38.87 -22.21 -2.53
C SER A 61 38.98 -21.72 -3.98
N GLY A 62 39.88 -20.76 -4.26
CA GLY A 62 40.09 -20.15 -5.55
C GLY A 62 39.25 -18.90 -5.68
N ALA A 63 39.89 -17.80 -6.09
CA ALA A 63 39.19 -16.58 -6.47
C ALA A 63 38.18 -16.92 -7.56
N PHE A 64 36.90 -16.96 -7.19
CA PHE A 64 35.82 -17.13 -8.15
C PHE A 64 35.81 -15.89 -9.03
N GLU A 65 36.35 -15.99 -10.24
CA GLU A 65 36.26 -14.93 -11.23
C GLU A 65 34.77 -14.76 -11.57
N LEU A 66 34.15 -13.72 -11.01
CA LEU A 66 32.80 -13.34 -11.40
C LEU A 66 32.82 -13.03 -12.91
N PRO A 67 31.95 -13.67 -13.72
CA PRO A 67 31.77 -13.26 -15.10
C PRO A 67 31.46 -11.76 -15.17
N GLN A 68 32.02 -11.03 -16.14
CA GLN A 68 31.84 -9.58 -16.25
C GLN A 68 30.35 -9.18 -16.34
N ASP A 69 29.52 -10.06 -16.90
CA ASP A 69 28.07 -9.86 -17.01
C ASP A 69 27.29 -10.29 -15.77
N PHE A 70 27.91 -10.84 -14.71
CA PHE A 70 27.19 -11.34 -13.53
C PHE A 70 26.41 -10.22 -12.82
N ALA A 71 27.04 -9.07 -12.58
CA ALA A 71 26.37 -7.93 -11.97
C ALA A 71 25.18 -7.45 -12.81
N ARG A 72 25.33 -7.46 -14.15
CA ARG A 72 24.25 -7.10 -15.09
C ARG A 72 23.15 -8.15 -15.12
N LEU A 73 23.48 -9.44 -15.11
CA LEU A 73 22.53 -10.54 -15.11
C LEU A 73 21.75 -10.60 -13.80
N VAL A 74 22.41 -10.41 -12.65
CA VAL A 74 21.76 -10.34 -11.35
C VAL A 74 20.91 -9.08 -11.23
N ALA A 75 21.37 -7.91 -11.69
CA ALA A 75 20.55 -6.70 -11.68
C ALA A 75 19.31 -6.86 -12.57
N THR A 76 19.48 -7.38 -13.79
CA THR A 76 18.35 -7.62 -14.71
C THR A 76 17.40 -8.68 -14.18
N HIS A 77 17.88 -9.75 -13.54
CA HIS A 77 16.99 -10.74 -12.89
C HIS A 77 16.34 -10.18 -11.63
N ALA A 78 17.04 -9.44 -10.77
CA ALA A 78 16.42 -8.82 -9.60
C ALA A 78 15.32 -7.81 -9.99
N GLU A 79 15.54 -7.05 -11.07
CA GLU A 79 14.58 -6.06 -11.58
C GLU A 79 13.44 -6.70 -12.39
N SER A 80 13.69 -7.81 -13.09
CA SER A 80 12.67 -8.52 -13.87
C SER A 80 11.94 -9.62 -13.11
N ASP A 81 12.51 -10.18 -12.06
CA ASP A 81 11.97 -11.31 -11.29
C ASP A 81 11.20 -10.86 -10.03
N VAL A 82 10.81 -9.57 -9.97
CA VAL A 82 9.64 -9.13 -9.16
C VAL A 82 8.31 -9.55 -9.81
N THR A 83 8.34 -10.29 -10.92
CA THR A 83 7.15 -10.71 -11.67
C THR A 83 6.37 -11.87 -11.01
N GLY A 84 6.85 -12.41 -9.88
CA GLY A 84 6.08 -13.30 -9.01
C GLY A 84 4.78 -12.67 -8.48
N LEU A 85 4.69 -11.34 -8.37
CA LEU A 85 3.49 -10.65 -7.88
C LEU A 85 2.39 -10.44 -8.95
N ARG A 86 2.65 -10.78 -10.22
CA ARG A 86 1.75 -10.47 -11.34
C ARG A 86 0.86 -11.63 -11.79
N GLY A 87 0.93 -12.80 -11.16
CA GLY A 87 0.01 -13.90 -11.42
C GLY A 87 -1.42 -13.59 -10.95
N ARG A 88 -2.44 -13.85 -11.79
CA ARG A 88 -3.85 -13.72 -11.40
C ARG A 88 -4.22 -14.65 -10.23
N GLY A 89 -3.50 -15.77 -10.09
CA GLY A 89 -3.56 -16.67 -8.94
C GLY A 89 -2.92 -16.08 -7.68
N GLU A 90 -1.77 -15.41 -7.82
CA GLU A 90 -1.05 -14.70 -6.75
C GLU A 90 -1.92 -13.60 -6.15
N ARG A 91 -2.56 -12.78 -7.00
CA ARG A 91 -3.44 -11.68 -6.56
C ARG A 91 -4.60 -12.17 -5.70
N ARG A 92 -5.15 -13.35 -6.02
CA ARG A 92 -6.21 -13.97 -5.20
C ARG A 92 -5.66 -14.46 -3.86
N ARG A 93 -4.43 -14.96 -3.82
CA ARG A 93 -3.77 -15.35 -2.56
C ARG A 93 -3.45 -14.13 -1.70
N ALA A 94 -2.86 -13.09 -2.28
CA ALA A 94 -2.58 -11.83 -1.60
C ALA A 94 -3.86 -11.18 -1.05
N PHE A 95 -4.94 -11.15 -1.84
CA PHE A 95 -6.23 -10.63 -1.37
C PHE A 95 -6.78 -11.44 -0.18
N LYS A 96 -6.66 -12.78 -0.20
CA LYS A 96 -7.07 -13.62 0.95
C LYS A 96 -6.26 -13.31 2.20
N VAL A 97 -4.94 -13.14 2.07
CA VAL A 97 -4.07 -12.78 3.20
C VAL A 97 -4.46 -11.40 3.75
N CYS A 98 -4.62 -10.39 2.89
CA CYS A 98 -5.06 -9.06 3.30
C CYS A 98 -6.44 -9.09 3.97
N ALA A 99 -7.38 -9.88 3.45
CA ALA A 99 -8.71 -10.02 4.03
C ALA A 99 -8.67 -10.68 5.41
N VAL A 100 -7.88 -11.75 5.58
CA VAL A 100 -7.70 -12.41 6.89
C VAL A 100 -7.05 -11.46 7.88
N LEU A 101 -6.01 -10.73 7.47
CA LEU A 101 -5.36 -9.73 8.32
C LEU A 101 -6.33 -8.63 8.74
N ALA A 102 -7.13 -8.09 7.81
CA ALA A 102 -8.13 -7.07 8.13
C ALA A 102 -9.19 -7.58 9.12
N LEU A 103 -9.69 -8.80 8.94
CA LEU A 103 -10.63 -9.44 9.86
C LEU A 103 -9.99 -9.67 11.23
N LEU A 104 -8.72 -10.09 11.28
CA LEU A 104 -7.99 -10.33 12.51
C LEU A 104 -7.70 -9.03 13.26
N SER A 105 -7.31 -7.97 12.55
CA SER A 105 -7.19 -6.62 13.11
C SER A 105 -8.53 -6.14 13.68
N PHE A 106 -9.64 -6.32 12.94
CA PHE A 106 -10.98 -5.93 13.40
C PHE A 106 -11.42 -6.74 14.63
N ALA A 107 -11.14 -8.05 14.65
CA ALA A 107 -11.44 -8.93 15.77
C ALA A 107 -10.62 -8.56 17.01
N LEU A 108 -9.32 -8.25 16.85
CA LEU A 108 -8.46 -7.79 17.94
C LEU A 108 -8.88 -6.42 18.47
N LEU A 109 -9.25 -5.49 17.59
CA LEU A 109 -9.79 -4.18 17.99
C LEU A 109 -11.14 -4.35 18.71
N GLY A 110 -11.98 -5.27 18.26
CA GLY A 110 -13.24 -5.66 18.89
C GLY A 110 -13.05 -6.35 20.25
N ALA A 111 -12.00 -7.16 20.41
CA ALA A 111 -11.68 -7.83 21.68
C ALA A 111 -11.07 -6.85 22.69
N ALA A 112 -10.16 -5.97 22.24
CA ALA A 112 -9.55 -4.94 23.08
C ALA A 112 -10.57 -3.86 23.50
N SER A 113 -11.50 -3.50 22.62
CA SER A 113 -12.54 -2.50 22.92
C SER A 113 -13.58 -2.94 23.96
N ARG A 114 -13.74 -4.26 24.20
CA ARG A 114 -14.54 -4.75 25.34
C ARG A 114 -13.93 -4.40 26.69
N ALA A 115 -12.60 -4.26 26.76
CA ALA A 115 -11.90 -4.01 28.01
C ALA A 115 -11.79 -2.52 28.37
N THR A 116 -11.92 -1.58 27.42
CA THR A 116 -11.56 -0.18 27.72
C THR A 116 -12.46 0.94 27.20
N VAL A 117 -13.44 0.77 26.30
CA VAL A 117 -14.06 1.98 25.71
C VAL A 117 -15.48 1.81 25.15
N PHE A 118 -16.47 1.70 26.04
CA PHE A 118 -17.89 1.96 25.71
C PHE A 118 -18.23 3.46 25.56
N GLN A 119 -17.24 4.37 25.45
CA GLN A 119 -17.46 5.81 25.29
C GLN A 119 -17.06 6.46 23.94
N PRO A 120 -16.09 6.01 23.13
CA PRO A 120 -15.74 6.68 21.87
C PRO A 120 -16.41 6.04 20.65
N ALA A 121 -17.10 4.90 20.80
CA ALA A 121 -17.84 4.28 19.68
C ALA A 121 -18.90 5.21 19.06
N ARG A 122 -19.33 6.27 19.78
CA ARG A 122 -20.24 7.29 19.26
C ARG A 122 -19.58 8.32 18.33
N SER A 123 -18.26 8.54 18.36
CA SER A 123 -17.63 9.54 17.50
C SER A 123 -17.33 9.00 16.10
N SER A 124 -16.85 7.76 15.97
CA SER A 124 -16.56 7.14 14.67
C SER A 124 -17.82 6.75 13.90
N LEU A 125 -18.87 6.27 14.58
CA LEU A 125 -20.15 5.97 13.94
C LEU A 125 -20.85 7.23 13.42
N ARG A 126 -20.71 8.39 14.11
CA ARG A 126 -21.34 9.64 13.68
C ARG A 126 -20.71 10.20 12.39
N VAL A 127 -19.40 10.02 12.21
CA VAL A 127 -18.73 10.43 10.95
C VAL A 127 -19.17 9.53 9.80
N ALA A 128 -19.23 8.21 10.01
CA ALA A 128 -19.71 7.26 8.99
C ALA A 128 -21.19 7.50 8.64
N GLU A 129 -22.05 7.75 9.63
CA GLU A 129 -23.45 8.10 9.45
C GLU A 129 -23.60 9.42 8.69
N SER A 130 -22.79 10.45 9.00
CA SER A 130 -22.85 11.74 8.29
C SER A 130 -22.41 11.65 6.81
N LEU A 131 -21.39 10.82 6.51
CA LEU A 131 -20.96 10.58 5.13
C LEU A 131 -22.01 9.75 4.36
N PHE A 132 -22.64 8.78 5.03
CA PHE A 132 -23.68 7.97 4.43
C PHE A 132 -24.98 8.76 4.21
N ASP A 133 -25.35 9.66 5.12
CA ASP A 133 -26.53 10.52 5.00
C ASP A 133 -26.36 11.55 3.87
N LEU A 134 -25.16 12.12 3.70
CA LEU A 134 -24.82 12.98 2.55
C LEU A 134 -24.88 12.21 1.22
N ALA A 135 -24.33 11.01 1.17
CA ALA A 135 -24.39 10.15 -0.02
C ALA A 135 -25.83 9.70 -0.33
N TRP A 136 -26.60 9.37 0.70
CA TRP A 136 -28.00 8.95 0.55
C TRP A 136 -28.88 10.11 0.09
N LYS A 137 -28.70 11.30 0.64
CA LYS A 137 -29.48 12.49 0.31
C LYS A 137 -29.20 12.99 -1.11
N THR A 138 -27.96 12.90 -1.58
CA THR A 138 -27.61 13.22 -2.98
C THR A 138 -28.20 12.21 -3.97
N ILE A 139 -28.23 10.93 -3.63
CA ILE A 139 -28.90 9.90 -4.44
C ILE A 139 -30.44 10.09 -4.43
N TYR A 140 -31.03 10.48 -3.30
CA TYR A 140 -32.48 10.67 -3.17
C TYR A 140 -32.97 11.94 -3.91
N ASP A 141 -32.22 13.04 -3.84
CA ASP A 141 -32.54 14.27 -4.58
C ASP A 141 -32.28 14.10 -6.10
N ALA A 142 -31.30 13.28 -6.51
CA ALA A 142 -31.14 12.88 -7.91
C ALA A 142 -32.26 11.93 -8.40
N GLY A 143 -32.71 11.01 -7.55
CA GLY A 143 -33.76 10.04 -7.86
C GLY A 143 -35.15 10.66 -8.02
N THR A 144 -35.47 11.69 -7.23
CA THR A 144 -36.73 12.42 -7.34
C THR A 144 -36.82 13.22 -8.66
N GLY A 145 -35.74 13.89 -9.07
CA GLY A 145 -35.65 14.55 -10.38
C GLY A 145 -35.75 13.58 -11.55
N ALA A 146 -35.08 12.43 -11.47
CA ALA A 146 -35.18 11.37 -12.47
C ALA A 146 -36.60 10.82 -12.62
N SER A 147 -37.34 10.67 -11.52
CA SER A 147 -38.72 10.14 -11.56
C SER A 147 -39.70 11.05 -12.30
N VAL A 148 -39.51 12.38 -12.21
CA VAL A 148 -40.35 13.36 -12.91
C VAL A 148 -40.05 13.32 -14.42
N ILE A 149 -38.77 13.24 -14.79
CA ILE A 149 -38.34 13.12 -16.19
C ILE A 149 -38.82 11.80 -16.78
N VAL A 150 -38.66 10.69 -16.08
CA VAL A 150 -39.13 9.37 -16.52
C VAL A 150 -40.65 9.37 -16.68
N ARG A 151 -41.40 9.95 -15.74
CA ARG A 151 -42.87 10.06 -15.87
C ARG A 151 -43.27 10.93 -17.06
N LEU A 152 -42.60 12.05 -17.30
CA LEU A 152 -42.86 12.91 -18.45
C LEU A 152 -42.54 12.20 -19.77
N VAL A 153 -41.44 11.45 -19.82
CA VAL A 153 -41.01 10.66 -20.99
C VAL A 153 -42.00 9.52 -21.27
N VAL A 154 -42.39 8.75 -20.25
CA VAL A 154 -43.35 7.65 -20.39
C VAL A 154 -44.73 8.18 -20.80
N ARG A 155 -45.16 9.31 -20.24
CA ARG A 155 -46.44 9.94 -20.59
C ARG A 155 -46.42 10.55 -22.00
N ALA A 156 -45.30 11.13 -22.42
CA ALA A 156 -45.12 11.62 -23.78
C ALA A 156 -45.13 10.50 -24.83
N ILE A 157 -44.55 9.33 -24.51
CA ILE A 157 -44.55 8.15 -25.37
C ILE A 157 -45.96 7.52 -25.44
N ALA A 158 -46.69 7.47 -24.33
CA ALA A 158 -48.02 6.84 -24.27
C ALA A 158 -49.12 7.66 -25.00
N LEU A 159 -48.96 8.99 -25.11
CA LEU A 159 -49.95 9.88 -25.74
C LEU A 159 -49.67 10.20 -27.22
N SER A 160 -48.54 9.76 -27.79
CA SER A 160 -48.20 10.02 -29.19
C SER A 160 -48.50 8.81 -30.09
N PRO A 161 -49.57 8.83 -30.92
CA PRO A 161 -49.87 7.74 -31.85
C PRO A 161 -48.89 7.65 -33.03
N ASN A 162 -48.12 8.71 -33.30
CA ASN A 162 -47.08 8.75 -34.32
C ASN A 162 -45.75 8.93 -33.57
N GLY A 163 -44.77 8.03 -33.77
CA GLY A 163 -43.49 7.90 -33.02
C GLY A 163 -42.52 9.10 -32.98
N LEU A 164 -43.02 10.30 -33.23
CA LEU A 164 -42.37 11.60 -33.12
C LEU A 164 -41.84 11.87 -31.69
N GLY A 165 -42.52 11.35 -30.66
CA GLY A 165 -42.04 11.43 -29.28
C GLY A 165 -40.71 10.71 -29.06
N LEU A 166 -40.53 9.53 -29.66
CA LEU A 166 -39.28 8.78 -29.60
C LEU A 166 -38.15 9.49 -30.37
N PHE A 167 -38.48 10.12 -31.49
CA PHE A 167 -37.53 10.91 -32.27
C PHE A 167 -37.00 12.11 -31.46
N LEU A 168 -37.87 12.87 -30.80
CA LEU A 168 -37.46 14.01 -29.97
C LEU A 168 -36.56 13.59 -28.80
N ILE A 169 -36.86 12.47 -28.14
CA ILE A 169 -36.01 11.93 -27.05
C ILE A 169 -34.64 11.51 -27.58
N LEU A 170 -34.59 10.86 -28.74
CA LEU A 170 -33.33 10.48 -29.37
C LEU A 170 -32.49 11.73 -29.70
N THR A 171 -33.11 12.77 -30.27
CA THR A 171 -32.39 14.02 -30.58
C THR A 171 -31.88 14.72 -29.32
N PHE A 172 -32.65 14.71 -28.24
CA PHE A 172 -32.26 15.32 -26.97
C PHE A 172 -31.11 14.58 -26.29
N THR A 173 -31.15 13.24 -26.27
CA THR A 173 -30.05 12.42 -25.73
C THR A 173 -28.77 12.55 -26.55
N ILE A 174 -28.87 12.60 -27.88
CA ILE A 174 -27.74 12.87 -28.78
C ILE A 174 -27.15 14.27 -28.50
N ALA A 175 -27.98 15.30 -28.35
CA ALA A 175 -27.53 16.66 -28.04
C ALA A 175 -26.77 16.72 -26.69
N ILE A 176 -27.30 16.08 -25.65
CA ILE A 176 -26.63 16.00 -24.35
C ILE A 176 -25.32 15.22 -24.44
N SER A 177 -25.26 14.15 -25.24
CA SER A 177 -24.01 13.37 -25.41
C SER A 177 -22.93 14.12 -26.19
N LEU A 178 -23.31 15.09 -27.04
CA LEU A 178 -22.37 15.89 -27.83
C LEU A 178 -21.76 17.04 -27.02
N LEU A 179 -22.48 17.56 -26.01
CA LEU A 179 -22.01 18.65 -25.15
C LEU A 179 -20.67 18.32 -24.43
N PRO A 180 -20.50 17.18 -23.76
CA PRO A 180 -19.23 16.79 -23.14
C PRO A 180 -18.11 16.59 -24.16
N ARG A 181 -18.46 16.10 -25.36
CA ARG A 181 -17.48 15.92 -26.45
C ARG A 181 -16.97 17.25 -26.97
N LEU A 182 -17.85 18.25 -27.10
CA LEU A 182 -17.49 19.60 -27.52
C LEU A 182 -16.64 20.32 -26.46
N ILE A 183 -16.97 20.15 -25.17
CA ILE A 183 -16.15 20.68 -24.07
C ILE A 183 -14.76 20.02 -24.07
N ALA A 184 -14.70 18.70 -24.25
CA ALA A 184 -13.44 17.96 -24.32
C ALA A 184 -12.61 18.30 -25.59
N SER A 185 -13.25 18.60 -26.72
CA SER A 185 -12.55 19.04 -27.93
C SER A 185 -12.07 20.48 -27.84
N TYR A 186 -12.85 21.36 -27.20
CA TYR A 186 -12.48 22.77 -27.00
C TYR A 186 -11.27 22.88 -26.06
N HIS A 187 -11.28 22.14 -24.95
CA HIS A 187 -10.13 22.10 -24.05
C HIS A 187 -8.88 21.50 -24.70
N ARG A 188 -9.05 20.60 -25.69
CA ARG A 188 -7.92 20.02 -26.45
C ARG A 188 -7.38 21.00 -27.51
N ALA A 189 -8.23 21.83 -28.10
CA ALA A 189 -7.82 22.87 -29.05
C ALA A 189 -7.08 24.01 -28.34
N GLN A 190 -7.52 24.39 -27.14
CA GLN A 190 -6.88 25.45 -26.34
C GLN A 190 -5.45 25.09 -25.89
N ILE A 191 -5.17 23.80 -25.63
CA ILE A 191 -3.80 23.35 -25.28
C ILE A 191 -2.83 23.45 -26.47
N ILE A 192 -3.33 23.43 -27.71
CA ILE A 192 -2.49 23.49 -28.92
C ILE A 192 -2.13 24.95 -29.28
N GLU A 193 -2.94 25.94 -28.89
CA GLU A 193 -2.67 27.36 -29.15
C GLU A 193 -1.69 28.01 -28.14
N GLU A 194 -1.50 27.45 -26.95
CA GLU A 194 -0.50 27.97 -25.97
C GLU A 194 0.94 27.45 -26.19
N GLU A 195 1.15 26.55 -27.16
CA GLU A 195 2.47 25.98 -27.49
C GLU A 195 3.12 26.64 -28.73
N PHE A 196 2.57 27.75 -29.23
CA PHE A 196 3.09 28.50 -30.39
C PHE A 196 3.42 29.97 -30.06
#